data_AF-A0A954KYC8-F1
#
_entry.id   AF-A0A954KYC8-F1
#
_cell.length_a   1.000
_cell.length_b   1.000
_cell.length_c   1.000
_cell.angle_alpha   90.00
_cell.angle_beta   90.00
_cell.angle_gamma   90.00
#
_symmetry.space_group_name_H-M   'P 1'
#
loop_
_entity.id
_entity.type
_entity.pdbx_description
1 polymer ?
#
loop_
_entity_poly.entity_id
_entity_poly.type
_entity_poly.pdbx_seq_one_letter_code
_entity_poly.pdbx_strand_id
1 'polypeptide(L)'
;MIDTDSKAAYVEQIQAEQQRDRDNFSGRQARPLVPYSQALEQRFQTDWSTVDIPTPSFVGTKIIEDMDLSVLRKYIDWSPFFMTWELKGKYPRIFEDATVGEEAKKLFDDANALLDRVIAEKLLTAKAVYGFWPAHSEGDDIVLAVKVGTDGAEVDLETQFRDFLKTKKQSLNRDRQLVFNAMLQQKGAFTINEVVDAGRIRNGKPRFSPADVRRTLNLLEEAKLAAVVDEKHFVLTPGSAGSSSEVKFPMLRQQWERVGQKDFRSLADYIAPQSSGRQDYIGAFAVTAGLGCDELAAKFDADHDEYNSIMIKAIADRLAEAFAEYLHHHVRTEVWGYEQPTEFDNEGLIEEKYRGIRPAFGYPACPDHLPKKQLWELLDVSNSIGMDLTESFAMWPAASVSGLYFAHPESRYFAVDLLTKDQVEDYAKRSGISVEQVERWLA
;
A
#
# COMPACT_ATOMS: atom_id res chain seq x y z
N MET A 1 6.05 44.17 -6.35
CA MET A 1 6.55 45.03 -7.45
C MET A 1 7.93 44.48 -7.81
N ILE A 2 8.20 44.20 -9.08
CA ILE A 2 9.52 43.67 -9.51
C ILE A 2 10.42 44.88 -9.78
N ASP A 3 11.63 44.90 -9.20
CA ASP A 3 12.60 45.96 -9.46
C ASP A 3 13.18 45.81 -10.87
N THR A 4 12.91 46.80 -11.73
CA THR A 4 13.34 46.80 -13.13
C THR A 4 14.82 47.15 -13.29
N ASP A 5 15.39 47.89 -12.33
CA ASP A 5 16.73 48.47 -12.47
C ASP A 5 17.80 47.42 -12.18
N SER A 6 17.55 46.54 -11.20
CA SER A 6 18.43 45.40 -10.90
C SER A 6 18.19 44.17 -11.79
N LYS A 7 17.08 44.11 -12.55
CA LYS A 7 16.68 42.91 -13.31
C LYS A 7 17.80 42.37 -14.21
N ALA A 8 18.45 43.23 -14.98
CA ALA A 8 19.48 42.80 -15.94
C ALA A 8 20.70 42.19 -15.22
N ALA A 9 21.21 42.87 -14.19
CA ALA A 9 22.32 42.39 -13.39
C ALA A 9 21.99 41.10 -12.64
N TYR A 10 20.78 41.01 -12.08
CA TYR A 10 20.31 39.80 -11.40
C TYR A 10 20.20 38.60 -12.35
N VAL A 11 19.64 38.79 -13.55
CA VAL A 11 19.56 37.72 -14.56
C VAL A 11 20.95 37.23 -14.97
N GLU A 12 21.89 38.15 -15.20
CA GLU A 12 23.28 37.79 -15.54
C GLU A 12 23.95 37.00 -14.42
N GLN A 13 23.78 37.44 -13.16
CA GLN A 13 24.29 36.72 -11.99
C GLN A 13 23.72 35.30 -11.91
N ILE A 14 22.40 35.14 -12.01
CA ILE A 14 21.75 33.83 -11.93
C ILE A 14 22.19 32.92 -13.08
N GLN A 15 22.33 33.44 -14.30
CA GLN A 15 22.84 32.64 -15.43
C GLN A 15 24.27 32.17 -15.21
N ALA A 16 25.14 33.02 -14.64
CA ALA A 16 26.50 32.64 -14.31
C ALA A 16 26.56 31.59 -13.18
N GLU A 17 25.71 31.72 -12.16
CA GLU A 17 25.57 30.73 -11.08
C GLU A 17 25.08 29.38 -11.63
N GLN A 18 24.02 29.37 -12.45
CA GLN A 18 23.51 28.16 -13.09
C GLN A 18 24.55 27.51 -14.02
N GLN A 19 25.32 28.30 -14.76
CA GLN A 19 26.41 27.77 -15.59
C GLN A 19 27.48 27.12 -14.72
N ARG A 20 27.87 27.76 -13.62
CA ARG A 20 28.83 27.18 -12.66
C ARG A 20 28.33 25.87 -12.07
N ASP A 21 27.04 25.76 -11.74
CA ASP A 21 26.47 24.51 -11.23
C ASP A 21 26.44 23.40 -12.27
N ARG A 22 26.16 23.72 -13.55
CA ARG A 22 26.29 22.77 -14.66
C ARG A 22 27.74 22.31 -14.85
N ASP A 23 28.69 23.23 -14.84
CA ASP A 23 30.12 22.93 -14.99
C ASP A 23 30.60 22.07 -13.81
N ASN A 24 30.20 22.42 -12.58
CA ASN A 24 30.48 21.63 -11.38
C ASN A 24 29.89 20.22 -11.46
N PHE A 25 28.64 20.08 -11.92
CA PHE A 25 27.97 18.78 -12.04
C PHE A 25 28.63 17.91 -13.12
N SER A 26 28.88 18.46 -14.30
CA SER A 26 29.52 17.76 -15.43
C SER A 26 30.99 17.41 -15.15
N GLY A 27 31.69 18.22 -14.36
CA GLY A 27 33.05 17.97 -13.91
C GLY A 27 33.19 16.96 -12.77
N ARG A 28 32.08 16.45 -12.19
CA ARG A 28 32.14 15.41 -11.16
C ARG A 28 32.71 14.13 -11.76
N GLN A 29 33.63 13.50 -11.03
CA GLN A 29 34.10 12.16 -11.39
C GLN A 29 32.90 11.21 -11.43
N ALA A 30 32.83 10.43 -12.51
CA ALA A 30 31.83 9.37 -12.64
C ALA A 30 31.93 8.44 -11.43
N ARG A 31 30.81 8.23 -10.74
CA ARG A 31 30.74 7.26 -9.66
C ARG A 31 30.91 5.86 -10.28
N PRO A 32 31.77 4.99 -9.70
CA PRO A 32 31.96 3.65 -10.24
C PRO A 32 30.67 2.84 -10.10
N LEU A 33 30.17 2.31 -11.21
CA LEU A 33 29.00 1.43 -11.24
C LEU A 33 29.45 0.04 -11.66
N VAL A 34 28.90 -0.99 -11.03
CA VAL A 34 29.08 -2.38 -11.47
C VAL A 34 27.99 -2.79 -12.45
N PRO A 35 28.27 -3.68 -13.43
CA PRO A 35 27.24 -4.28 -14.26
C PRO A 35 26.13 -4.95 -13.43
N TYR A 36 24.91 -5.00 -13.94
CA TYR A 36 23.77 -5.53 -13.19
C TYR A 36 23.97 -7.01 -12.82
N SER A 37 24.58 -7.79 -13.69
CA SER A 37 24.95 -9.19 -13.41
C SER A 37 25.90 -9.32 -12.20
N GLN A 38 26.89 -8.44 -12.07
CA GLN A 38 27.80 -8.44 -10.93
C GLN A 38 27.08 -8.04 -9.64
N ALA A 39 26.19 -7.04 -9.70
CA ALA A 39 25.37 -6.66 -8.55
C ALA A 39 24.47 -7.81 -8.07
N LEU A 40 23.90 -8.58 -9.01
CA LEU A 40 23.10 -9.79 -8.71
C LEU A 40 23.92 -10.90 -8.05
N GLU A 41 25.17 -11.12 -8.48
CA GLU A 41 26.08 -12.10 -7.88
C GLU A 41 26.49 -11.70 -6.45
N GLN A 42 26.67 -10.41 -6.21
CA GLN A 42 27.06 -9.81 -4.94
C GLN A 42 25.86 -9.24 -4.16
N ARG A 43 24.69 -9.88 -4.28
CA ARG A 43 23.49 -9.49 -3.53
C ARG A 43 23.64 -9.71 -2.02
N PHE A 44 22.75 -9.10 -1.23
CA PHE A 44 22.61 -9.45 0.18
C PHE A 44 22.26 -10.95 0.32
N GLN A 45 22.89 -11.63 1.28
CA GLN A 45 22.70 -13.04 1.57
C GLN A 45 22.38 -13.21 3.04
N THR A 46 21.47 -14.14 3.34
CA THR A 46 21.11 -14.56 4.69
C THR A 46 20.98 -16.09 4.69
N ASP A 47 21.14 -16.71 5.86
CA ASP A 47 20.89 -18.14 6.00
C ASP A 47 19.38 -18.39 6.15
N TRP A 48 18.71 -18.59 5.01
CA TRP A 48 17.28 -18.89 4.95
C TRP A 48 16.86 -20.13 5.75
N SER A 49 17.79 -21.04 6.05
CA SER A 49 17.47 -22.25 6.83
C SER A 49 17.25 -21.94 8.31
N THR A 50 17.90 -20.89 8.84
CA THR A 50 17.88 -20.55 10.27
C THR A 50 17.22 -19.20 10.56
N VAL A 51 17.09 -18.30 9.57
CA VAL A 51 16.45 -17.01 9.77
C VAL A 51 15.01 -17.16 10.25
N ASP A 52 14.63 -16.31 11.20
CA ASP A 52 13.28 -16.25 11.72
C ASP A 52 12.36 -15.55 10.72
N ILE A 53 11.38 -16.30 10.19
CA ILE A 53 10.38 -15.80 9.23
C ILE A 53 9.02 -15.87 9.93
N PRO A 54 8.48 -14.73 10.36
CA PRO A 54 7.23 -14.72 11.10
C PRO A 54 6.04 -14.93 10.17
N THR A 55 5.00 -15.56 10.70
CA THR A 55 3.74 -15.79 9.97
C THR A 55 2.70 -14.79 10.46
N PRO A 56 2.08 -13.99 9.57
CA PRO A 56 1.03 -13.08 9.97
C PRO A 56 -0.22 -13.83 10.44
N SER A 57 -0.95 -13.24 11.38
CA SER A 57 -2.19 -13.78 11.94
C SER A 57 -3.33 -13.93 10.93
N PHE A 58 -3.21 -13.28 9.76
CA PHE A 58 -4.13 -13.43 8.63
C PHE A 58 -3.42 -13.20 7.29
N VAL A 59 -4.09 -13.61 6.21
CA VAL A 59 -3.73 -13.33 4.82
C VAL A 59 -4.94 -12.67 4.15
N GLY A 60 -4.70 -11.74 3.22
CA GLY A 60 -5.73 -10.89 2.62
C GLY A 60 -5.70 -9.47 3.21
N THR A 61 -6.79 -8.73 3.07
CA THR A 61 -6.88 -7.32 3.47
C THR A 61 -7.76 -7.11 4.70
N LYS A 62 -7.48 -6.05 5.45
CA LYS A 62 -8.32 -5.50 6.52
C LYS A 62 -8.41 -4.00 6.37
N ILE A 63 -9.55 -3.45 6.78
CA ILE A 63 -9.85 -2.01 6.71
C ILE A 63 -10.02 -1.47 8.13
N ILE A 64 -9.48 -0.28 8.37
CA ILE A 64 -9.78 0.58 9.51
C ILE A 64 -10.56 1.76 8.96
N GLU A 65 -11.87 1.80 9.23
CA GLU A 65 -12.78 2.81 8.66
C GLU A 65 -12.83 4.13 9.42
N ASP A 66 -12.48 4.12 10.71
CA ASP A 66 -12.51 5.30 11.59
C ASP A 66 -11.45 5.14 12.69
N MET A 67 -10.23 5.63 12.41
CA MET A 67 -9.13 5.60 13.36
C MET A 67 -9.22 6.79 14.33
N ASP A 68 -9.16 6.49 15.63
CA ASP A 68 -9.21 7.51 16.68
C ASP A 68 -7.95 8.41 16.63
N LEU A 69 -8.16 9.66 16.23
CA LEU A 69 -7.12 10.67 16.12
C LEU A 69 -6.43 10.98 17.48
N SER A 70 -7.09 10.72 18.61
CA SER A 70 -6.48 10.87 19.94
C SER A 70 -5.40 9.80 20.22
N VAL A 71 -5.52 8.64 19.57
CA VAL A 71 -4.47 7.60 19.58
C VAL A 71 -3.33 8.04 18.67
N LEU A 72 -3.64 8.49 17.44
CA LEU A 72 -2.63 8.94 16.47
C LEU A 72 -1.82 10.12 16.99
N ARG A 73 -2.43 11.04 17.74
CA ARG A 73 -1.73 12.17 18.36
C ARG A 73 -0.49 11.76 19.17
N LYS A 74 -0.49 10.58 19.76
CA LYS A 74 0.64 10.06 20.57
C LYS A 74 1.83 9.62 19.71
N TYR A 75 1.60 9.32 18.43
CA TYR A 75 2.57 8.84 17.44
C TYR A 75 3.11 9.95 16.55
N ILE A 76 2.75 11.21 16.80
CA ILE A 76 3.22 12.34 15.99
C ILE A 76 4.71 12.59 16.29
N ASP A 77 5.54 12.56 15.24
CA ASP A 77 6.82 13.28 15.22
C ASP A 77 6.56 14.74 14.82
N TRP A 78 6.72 15.63 15.80
CA TRP A 78 6.56 17.07 15.64
C TRP A 78 7.76 17.75 14.98
N SER A 79 8.90 17.06 14.84
CA SER A 79 10.11 17.68 14.29
C SER A 79 9.90 18.18 12.84
N PRO A 80 9.30 17.39 11.93
CA PRO A 80 9.05 17.88 10.58
C PRO A 80 7.91 18.90 10.51
N PHE A 81 6.99 18.93 11.49
CA PHE A 81 6.00 20.03 11.60
C PHE A 81 6.71 21.38 11.76
N PHE A 82 7.68 21.49 12.65
CA PHE A 82 8.46 22.74 12.80
C PHE A 82 9.26 23.08 11.54
N MET A 83 9.79 22.08 10.84
CA MET A 83 10.49 22.28 9.57
C MET A 83 9.58 22.87 8.48
N THR A 84 8.31 22.46 8.41
CA THR A 84 7.30 23.04 7.50
C THR A 84 7.07 24.52 7.78
N TRP A 85 7.23 24.96 9.03
CA TRP A 85 7.14 26.35 9.45
C TRP A 85 8.51 27.07 9.47
N GLU A 86 9.52 26.50 8.81
CA GLU A 86 10.89 27.01 8.71
C GLU A 86 11.62 27.17 10.06
N LEU A 87 11.12 26.52 11.12
CA LEU A 87 11.74 26.50 12.44
C LEU A 87 12.69 25.29 12.54
N LYS A 88 14.00 25.56 12.55
CA LYS A 88 15.03 24.53 12.60
C LYS A 88 15.24 24.02 14.03
N GLY A 89 14.94 22.75 14.28
CA GLY A 89 15.25 22.08 15.55
C GLY A 89 14.52 20.75 15.68
N LYS A 90 15.00 19.88 16.57
CA LYS A 90 14.33 18.60 16.89
C LYS A 90 13.37 18.81 18.07
N TYR A 91 12.15 18.32 17.99
CA TYR A 91 11.22 18.31 19.12
C TYR A 91 11.65 17.27 20.18
N PRO A 92 11.47 17.52 21.49
CA PRO A 92 11.00 18.77 22.11
C PRO A 92 12.11 19.82 22.34
N ARG A 93 13.38 19.50 22.06
CA ARG A 93 14.54 20.37 22.32
C ARG A 93 14.47 21.75 21.66
N ILE A 94 13.75 21.89 20.55
CA ILE A 94 13.52 23.17 19.87
C ILE A 94 12.92 24.24 20.81
N PHE A 95 12.18 23.83 21.85
CA PHE A 95 11.58 24.72 22.84
C PHE A 95 12.59 25.41 23.77
N GLU A 96 13.82 24.91 23.82
CA GLU A 96 14.92 25.48 24.60
C GLU A 96 15.82 26.39 23.75
N ASP A 97 15.56 26.49 22.44
CA ASP A 97 16.35 27.35 21.55
C ASP A 97 16.14 28.83 21.91
N ALA A 98 17.24 29.57 22.09
CA ALA A 98 17.22 30.96 22.52
C ALA A 98 16.67 31.94 21.46
N THR A 99 16.60 31.53 20.20
CA THR A 99 16.15 32.36 19.08
C THR A 99 14.72 32.03 18.68
N VAL A 100 14.39 30.75 18.54
CA VAL A 100 13.09 30.30 17.99
C VAL A 100 12.19 29.60 19.01
N GLY A 101 12.67 29.31 20.22
CA GLY A 101 11.95 28.46 21.18
C GLY A 101 10.61 29.01 21.64
N GLU A 102 10.47 30.34 21.78
CA GLU A 102 9.20 30.97 22.15
C GLU A 102 8.16 30.85 21.03
N GLU A 103 8.54 31.11 19.78
CA GLU A 103 7.66 30.99 18.62
C GLU A 103 7.30 29.53 18.33
N ALA A 104 8.25 28.61 18.51
CA ALA A 104 7.98 27.17 18.41
C ALA A 104 6.94 26.70 19.43
N LYS A 105 6.98 27.21 20.67
CA LYS A 105 5.96 26.89 21.68
C LYS A 105 4.58 27.42 21.29
N LYS A 106 4.48 28.68 20.88
CA LYS A 106 3.20 29.27 20.44
C LYS A 106 2.59 28.48 19.28
N LEU A 107 3.41 28.20 18.27
CA LEU A 107 2.98 27.41 17.11
C LEU A 107 2.52 26.01 17.50
N PHE A 108 3.23 25.36 18.43
CA PHE A 108 2.83 24.05 18.95
C PHE A 108 1.51 24.12 19.72
N ASP A 109 1.33 25.14 20.56
CA ASP A 109 0.11 25.33 21.34
C ASP A 109 -1.10 25.57 20.41
N ASP A 110 -0.94 26.42 19.39
CA ASP A 110 -1.96 26.68 18.37
C ASP A 110 -2.30 25.41 17.58
N ALA A 111 -1.29 24.62 17.17
CA ALA A 111 -1.49 23.35 16.49
C ALA A 111 -2.28 22.35 17.35
N ASN A 112 -1.94 22.26 18.64
CA ASN A 112 -2.64 21.37 19.56
C ASN A 112 -4.07 21.84 19.84
N ALA A 113 -4.32 23.14 19.93
CA ALA A 113 -5.67 23.68 20.08
C ALA A 113 -6.55 23.39 18.85
N LEU A 114 -6.00 23.54 17.63
CA LEU A 114 -6.71 23.15 16.41
C LEU A 114 -6.92 21.64 16.34
N LEU A 115 -5.92 20.84 16.72
CA LEU A 115 -6.05 19.38 16.78
C LEU A 115 -7.12 18.93 17.80
N ASP A 116 -7.19 19.57 18.97
CA ASP A 116 -8.23 19.31 19.97
C ASP A 116 -9.63 19.54 19.37
N ARG A 117 -9.80 20.64 18.63
CA ARG A 117 -11.04 20.94 17.92
C ARG A 117 -11.34 19.90 16.84
N VAL A 118 -10.34 19.54 16.02
CA VAL A 118 -10.48 18.51 14.97
C VAL A 118 -10.96 17.19 15.54
N ILE A 119 -10.40 16.77 16.68
CA ILE A 119 -10.78 15.54 17.38
C ILE A 119 -12.21 15.66 17.96
N ALA A 120 -12.49 16.74 18.69
CA ALA A 120 -13.77 16.93 19.38
C ALA A 120 -14.95 17.06 18.41
N GLU A 121 -14.75 17.78 17.30
CA GLU A 121 -15.77 18.03 16.28
C GLU A 121 -15.75 17.00 15.14
N LYS A 122 -14.83 16.03 15.17
CA LYS A 122 -14.62 15.01 14.11
C LYS A 122 -14.47 15.61 12.71
N LEU A 123 -13.63 16.64 12.60
CA LEU A 123 -13.46 17.40 11.35
C LEU A 123 -12.62 16.67 10.31
N LEU A 124 -11.76 15.75 10.74
CA LEU A 124 -10.96 14.88 9.89
C LEU A 124 -11.31 13.42 10.15
N THR A 125 -11.26 12.58 9.12
CA THR A 125 -11.40 11.13 9.24
C THR A 125 -10.11 10.45 8.84
N ALA A 126 -9.63 9.53 9.67
CA ALA A 126 -8.46 8.70 9.37
C ALA A 126 -8.89 7.28 9.01
N LYS A 127 -8.41 6.78 7.85
CA LYS A 127 -8.70 5.44 7.32
C LYS A 127 -7.44 4.72 6.91
N ALA A 128 -7.47 3.40 6.99
CA ALA A 128 -6.40 2.54 6.50
C ALA A 128 -6.93 1.28 5.84
N VAL A 129 -6.21 0.79 4.85
CA VAL A 129 -6.32 -0.59 4.36
C VAL A 129 -4.93 -1.21 4.39
N TYR A 130 -4.84 -2.42 4.91
CA TYR A 130 -3.58 -3.14 5.01
C TYR A 130 -3.80 -4.64 4.86
N GLY A 131 -2.76 -5.36 4.45
CA GLY A 131 -2.88 -6.79 4.20
C GLY A 131 -1.56 -7.51 4.16
N PHE A 132 -1.63 -8.83 4.13
CA PHE A 132 -0.48 -9.74 4.07
C PHE A 132 -0.73 -10.85 3.07
N TRP A 133 0.33 -11.26 2.38
CA TRP A 133 0.27 -12.35 1.41
C TRP A 133 1.50 -13.25 1.52
N PRO A 134 1.33 -14.57 1.31
CA PRO A 134 2.45 -15.46 1.03
C PRO A 134 3.25 -14.88 -0.14
N ALA A 135 4.56 -14.76 0.04
CA ALA A 135 5.44 -14.16 -0.95
C ALA A 135 6.77 -14.91 -1.05
N HIS A 136 7.40 -14.79 -2.21
CA HIS A 136 8.77 -15.22 -2.45
C HIS A 136 9.49 -14.22 -3.35
N SER A 137 10.82 -14.22 -3.30
CA SER A 137 11.62 -13.46 -4.26
C SER A 137 11.93 -14.27 -5.52
N GLU A 138 11.90 -13.60 -6.66
CA GLU A 138 12.35 -14.12 -7.96
C GLU A 138 13.32 -13.12 -8.59
N GLY A 139 14.62 -13.37 -8.46
CA GLY A 139 15.64 -12.44 -8.91
C GLY A 139 15.58 -11.15 -8.10
N ASP A 140 15.08 -10.07 -8.72
CA ASP A 140 14.86 -8.75 -8.11
C ASP A 140 13.37 -8.39 -8.00
N ASP A 141 12.49 -9.37 -8.15
CA ASP A 141 11.06 -9.19 -7.99
C ASP A 141 10.59 -9.79 -6.66
N ILE A 142 9.56 -9.17 -6.08
CA ILE A 142 8.76 -9.79 -5.01
C ILE A 142 7.47 -10.30 -5.63
N VAL A 143 7.20 -11.60 -5.50
CA VAL A 143 6.03 -12.26 -6.07
C VAL A 143 5.09 -12.67 -4.94
N LEU A 144 3.84 -12.26 -5.05
CA LEU A 144 2.78 -12.52 -4.07
C LEU A 144 1.81 -13.52 -4.64
N ALA A 145 1.49 -14.55 -3.87
CA ALA A 145 0.39 -15.45 -4.19
C ALA A 145 -0.93 -14.82 -3.72
N VAL A 146 -1.68 -14.24 -4.64
CA VAL A 146 -3.03 -13.73 -4.35
C VAL A 146 -4.02 -14.84 -4.60
N LYS A 147 -4.69 -15.29 -3.54
CA LYS A 147 -5.87 -16.14 -3.68
C LYS A 147 -7.01 -15.25 -4.17
N VAL A 148 -7.44 -15.46 -5.40
CA VAL A 148 -8.73 -14.94 -5.86
C VAL A 148 -9.80 -15.73 -5.09
N GLY A 149 -10.37 -15.14 -4.03
CA GLY A 149 -11.34 -15.85 -3.18
C GLY A 149 -12.03 -15.03 -2.09
N THR A 150 -13.30 -14.66 -2.35
CA THR A 150 -14.48 -15.04 -1.55
C THR A 150 -14.74 -14.49 -0.14
N ASP A 151 -14.31 -13.28 0.18
CA ASP A 151 -14.91 -12.55 1.31
C ASP A 151 -15.67 -11.33 0.75
N GLY A 152 -16.94 -11.57 0.39
CA GLY A 152 -17.85 -10.63 -0.30
C GLY A 152 -18.85 -11.28 -1.27
N ALA A 153 -18.96 -12.62 -1.25
CA ALA A 153 -19.50 -13.47 -2.31
C ALA A 153 -21.04 -13.50 -2.52
N GLU A 154 -21.74 -12.37 -2.39
CA GLU A 154 -23.05 -12.24 -3.08
C GLU A 154 -22.87 -11.69 -4.50
N VAL A 155 -21.75 -11.04 -4.82
CA VAL A 155 -21.56 -10.29 -6.08
C VAL A 155 -20.71 -11.04 -7.13
N ASP A 156 -19.93 -12.06 -6.74
CA ASP A 156 -18.97 -12.72 -7.64
C ASP A 156 -19.54 -13.97 -8.36
N LEU A 157 -20.19 -14.88 -7.63
CA LEU A 157 -20.77 -16.12 -8.18
C LEU A 157 -21.81 -15.87 -9.29
N GLU A 158 -22.66 -14.85 -9.10
CA GLU A 158 -23.66 -14.49 -10.11
C GLU A 158 -23.01 -13.96 -11.39
N THR A 159 -21.97 -13.14 -11.26
CA THR A 159 -21.24 -12.57 -12.38
C THR A 159 -20.53 -13.66 -13.18
N GLN A 160 -19.81 -14.55 -12.48
CA GLN A 160 -19.16 -15.72 -13.10
C GLN A 160 -20.17 -16.62 -13.81
N PHE A 161 -21.34 -16.86 -13.19
CA PHE A 161 -22.38 -17.66 -13.81
C PHE A 161 -23.00 -16.98 -15.03
N ARG A 162 -23.26 -15.67 -14.97
CA ARG A 162 -23.75 -14.88 -16.11
C ARG A 162 -22.76 -14.91 -17.27
N ASP A 163 -21.46 -14.75 -17.01
CA ASP A 163 -20.43 -14.76 -18.03
C ASP A 163 -20.26 -16.15 -18.66
N PHE A 164 -20.27 -17.22 -17.86
CA PHE A 164 -20.32 -18.57 -18.39
C PHE A 164 -21.54 -18.81 -19.30
N LEU A 165 -22.73 -18.37 -18.89
CA LEU A 165 -23.93 -18.50 -19.71
C LEU A 165 -23.81 -17.73 -21.05
N LYS A 166 -23.18 -16.55 -21.06
CA LYS A 166 -22.89 -15.82 -22.32
C LYS A 166 -22.03 -16.66 -23.27
N THR A 167 -21.01 -17.37 -22.77
CA THR A 167 -20.18 -18.26 -23.61
C THR A 167 -21.00 -19.39 -24.26
N LYS A 168 -22.06 -19.84 -23.57
CA LYS A 168 -23.01 -20.86 -24.06
C LYS A 168 -24.16 -20.27 -24.89
N LYS A 169 -24.16 -18.96 -25.18
CA LYS A 169 -25.28 -18.23 -25.80
C LYS A 169 -26.60 -18.41 -25.04
N GLN A 170 -26.53 -18.55 -23.72
CA GLN A 170 -27.66 -18.62 -22.82
C GLN A 170 -27.73 -17.38 -21.94
N SER A 171 -28.85 -17.15 -21.27
CA SER A 171 -29.01 -16.06 -20.31
C SER A 171 -29.45 -16.59 -18.94
N LEU A 172 -29.14 -15.82 -17.89
CA LEU A 172 -29.68 -16.06 -16.55
C LEU A 172 -31.13 -15.56 -16.52
N ASN A 173 -32.05 -16.39 -17.00
CA ASN A 173 -33.47 -16.05 -17.04
C ASN A 173 -34.09 -16.07 -15.63
N ARG A 174 -35.32 -15.54 -15.52
CA ARG A 174 -36.01 -15.38 -14.23
C ARG A 174 -36.16 -16.69 -13.44
N ASP A 175 -36.42 -17.81 -14.12
CA ASP A 175 -36.64 -19.10 -13.44
C ASP A 175 -35.32 -19.70 -12.95
N ARG A 176 -34.24 -19.58 -13.74
CA ARG A 176 -32.89 -19.99 -13.35
C ARG A 176 -32.33 -19.12 -12.23
N GLN A 177 -32.60 -17.81 -12.24
CA GLN A 177 -32.23 -16.90 -11.16
C GLN A 177 -32.88 -17.30 -9.83
N LEU A 178 -34.15 -17.72 -9.86
CA LEU A 178 -34.84 -18.16 -8.65
C LEU A 178 -34.24 -19.43 -8.04
N VAL A 179 -33.86 -20.39 -8.90
CA VAL A 179 -33.16 -21.60 -8.48
C VAL A 179 -31.77 -21.27 -7.92
N PHE A 180 -31.02 -20.43 -8.62
CA PHE A 180 -29.68 -20.00 -8.22
C PHE A 180 -29.68 -19.28 -6.87
N ASN A 181 -30.61 -18.33 -6.66
CA ASN A 181 -30.76 -17.63 -5.38
C ASN A 181 -31.14 -18.58 -4.24
N ALA A 182 -31.94 -19.63 -4.50
CA ALA A 182 -32.28 -20.62 -3.49
C ALA A 182 -31.10 -21.52 -3.12
N MET A 183 -30.16 -21.76 -4.05
CA MET A 183 -28.89 -22.46 -3.77
C MET A 183 -27.95 -21.59 -2.93
N LEU A 184 -27.86 -20.28 -3.20
CA LEU A 184 -27.04 -19.34 -2.43
C LEU A 184 -27.46 -19.23 -0.96
N GLN A 185 -28.73 -19.53 -0.64
CA GLN A 185 -29.24 -19.52 0.73
C GLN A 185 -28.87 -20.78 1.54
N GLN A 186 -28.30 -21.81 0.91
CA GLN A 186 -27.91 -23.04 1.59
C GLN A 186 -26.62 -22.83 2.38
N LYS A 187 -26.61 -23.25 3.64
CA LYS A 187 -25.41 -23.22 4.49
C LYS A 187 -24.60 -24.49 4.28
N GLY A 188 -23.58 -24.43 3.44
CA GLY A 188 -22.70 -25.57 3.15
C GLY A 188 -23.25 -26.50 2.07
N ALA A 189 -22.98 -27.80 2.18
CA ALA A 189 -23.45 -28.79 1.21
C ALA A 189 -24.96 -29.00 1.32
N PHE A 190 -25.64 -29.14 0.18
CA PHE A 190 -27.09 -29.25 0.06
C PHE A 190 -27.50 -30.34 -0.93
N THR A 191 -28.71 -30.84 -0.75
CA THR A 191 -29.39 -31.77 -1.65
C THR A 191 -30.34 -31.01 -2.58
N ILE A 192 -30.75 -31.66 -3.67
CA ILE A 192 -31.73 -31.09 -4.61
C ILE A 192 -33.06 -30.76 -3.91
N ASN A 193 -33.49 -31.59 -2.97
CA ASN A 193 -34.77 -31.40 -2.28
C ASN A 193 -34.69 -30.21 -1.30
N GLU A 194 -33.57 -30.00 -0.62
CA GLU A 194 -33.38 -28.83 0.26
C GLU A 194 -33.46 -27.51 -0.51
N VAL A 195 -32.95 -27.47 -1.74
CA VAL A 195 -33.08 -26.30 -2.62
C VAL A 195 -34.54 -26.09 -3.07
N VAL A 196 -35.26 -27.17 -3.38
CA VAL A 196 -36.70 -27.11 -3.71
C VAL A 196 -37.51 -26.58 -2.52
N ASP A 197 -37.20 -27.04 -1.31
CA ASP A 197 -37.88 -26.65 -0.07
C ASP A 197 -37.57 -25.20 0.33
N ALA A 198 -36.36 -24.71 0.05
CA ALA A 198 -35.99 -23.30 0.21
C ALA A 198 -36.61 -22.38 -0.85
N GLY A 199 -37.12 -22.95 -1.95
CA GLY A 199 -37.78 -22.21 -3.02
C GLY A 199 -39.08 -21.54 -2.55
N ARG A 200 -39.31 -20.29 -2.99
CA ARG A 200 -40.57 -19.58 -2.70
C ARG A 200 -41.80 -20.40 -3.13
N ILE A 201 -42.76 -20.55 -2.23
CA ILE A 201 -44.00 -21.31 -2.47
C ILE A 201 -45.05 -20.43 -3.18
N ARG A 202 -45.73 -20.99 -4.19
CA ARG A 202 -46.91 -20.36 -4.83
C ARG A 202 -48.03 -21.41 -4.92
N ASN A 203 -49.21 -21.08 -4.38
CA ASN A 203 -50.38 -21.98 -4.36
C ASN A 203 -50.06 -23.36 -3.74
N GLY A 204 -49.29 -23.38 -2.65
CA GLY A 204 -48.94 -24.62 -1.94
C GLY A 204 -47.93 -25.53 -2.66
N LYS A 205 -47.30 -25.08 -3.75
CA LYS A 205 -46.24 -25.81 -4.45
C LYS A 205 -44.96 -24.95 -4.59
N PRO A 206 -43.76 -25.56 -4.54
CA PRO A 206 -42.51 -24.89 -4.88
C PRO A 206 -42.55 -24.30 -6.30
N ARG A 207 -41.91 -23.15 -6.51
CA ARG A 207 -41.92 -22.45 -7.80
C ARG A 207 -41.10 -23.14 -8.89
N PHE A 208 -40.25 -24.09 -8.52
CA PHE A 208 -39.40 -24.88 -9.42
C PHE A 208 -39.33 -26.34 -8.94
N SER A 209 -39.08 -27.26 -9.86
CA SER A 209 -39.05 -28.70 -9.63
C SER A 209 -37.63 -29.22 -9.35
N PRO A 210 -37.46 -30.44 -8.82
CA PRO A 210 -36.15 -31.10 -8.74
C PRO A 210 -35.40 -31.14 -10.08
N ALA A 211 -36.12 -31.24 -11.21
CA ALA A 211 -35.52 -31.21 -12.54
C ALA A 211 -34.94 -29.84 -12.90
N ASP A 212 -35.55 -28.75 -12.43
CA ASP A 212 -35.06 -27.38 -12.67
C ASP A 212 -33.80 -27.08 -11.85
N VAL A 213 -33.78 -27.59 -10.61
CA VAL A 213 -32.58 -27.58 -9.75
C VAL A 213 -31.45 -28.35 -10.42
N ARG A 214 -31.70 -29.59 -10.88
CA ARG A 214 -30.66 -30.39 -11.56
C ARG A 214 -30.14 -29.75 -12.84
N ARG A 215 -31.00 -29.14 -13.65
CA ARG A 215 -30.58 -28.43 -14.88
C ARG A 215 -29.68 -27.24 -14.58
N THR A 216 -30.00 -26.46 -13.54
CA THR A 216 -29.19 -25.31 -13.12
C THR A 216 -27.87 -25.78 -12.52
N LEU A 217 -27.91 -26.84 -11.72
CA LEU A 217 -26.74 -27.46 -11.11
C LEU A 217 -25.77 -28.02 -12.15
N ASN A 218 -26.25 -28.70 -13.19
CA ASN A 218 -25.39 -29.18 -14.28
C ASN A 218 -24.61 -28.04 -14.96
N LEU A 219 -25.24 -26.87 -15.14
CA LEU A 219 -24.58 -25.69 -15.72
C LEU A 219 -23.56 -25.09 -14.76
N LEU A 220 -23.83 -25.11 -13.45
CA LEU A 220 -22.88 -24.67 -12.43
C LEU A 220 -21.71 -25.64 -12.30
N GLU A 221 -21.94 -26.96 -12.35
CA GLU A 221 -20.90 -27.99 -12.41
C GLU A 221 -20.02 -27.79 -13.65
N GLU A 222 -20.62 -27.55 -14.82
CA GLU A 222 -19.88 -27.27 -16.06
C GLU A 222 -19.08 -25.96 -15.99
N ALA A 223 -19.63 -24.94 -15.32
CA ALA A 223 -18.96 -23.68 -15.03
C ALA A 223 -17.88 -23.78 -13.94
N LYS A 224 -17.73 -24.95 -13.29
CA LYS A 224 -16.91 -25.15 -12.09
C LYS A 224 -17.31 -24.26 -10.89
N LEU A 225 -18.59 -23.90 -10.84
CA LEU A 225 -19.23 -23.12 -9.78
C LEU A 225 -20.04 -23.98 -8.79
N ALA A 226 -20.06 -25.30 -8.99
CA ALA A 226 -20.59 -26.28 -8.06
C ALA A 226 -19.79 -27.58 -8.11
N ALA A 227 -19.68 -28.26 -6.97
CA ALA A 227 -19.02 -29.57 -6.87
C ALA A 227 -19.95 -30.60 -6.19
N VAL A 228 -19.78 -31.86 -6.59
CA VAL A 228 -20.45 -33.01 -5.97
C VAL A 228 -19.64 -33.45 -4.75
N VAL A 229 -20.27 -33.46 -3.57
CA VAL A 229 -19.65 -33.91 -2.32
C VAL A 229 -19.82 -35.42 -2.15
N ASP A 230 -21.01 -35.93 -2.47
CA ASP A 230 -21.34 -37.36 -2.52
C ASP A 230 -22.53 -37.60 -3.48
N GLU A 231 -23.09 -38.82 -3.52
CA GLU A 231 -24.21 -39.19 -4.42
C GLU A 231 -25.45 -38.28 -4.34
N LYS A 232 -25.62 -37.51 -3.26
CA LYS A 232 -26.82 -36.68 -3.01
C LYS A 232 -26.51 -35.23 -2.66
N HIS A 233 -25.29 -34.91 -2.22
CA HIS A 233 -24.92 -33.59 -1.76
C HIS A 233 -24.04 -32.84 -2.74
N PHE A 234 -24.29 -31.53 -2.85
CA PHE A 234 -23.62 -30.59 -3.71
C PHE A 234 -23.23 -29.36 -2.91
N VAL A 235 -22.15 -28.70 -3.30
CA VAL A 235 -21.73 -27.44 -2.70
C VAL A 235 -21.51 -26.43 -3.81
N LEU A 236 -21.99 -25.20 -3.64
CA LEU A 236 -21.58 -24.11 -4.51
C LEU A 236 -20.12 -23.80 -4.19
N THR A 237 -19.27 -23.97 -5.19
CA THR A 237 -17.88 -23.58 -5.12
C THR A 237 -17.82 -22.21 -5.77
N PRO A 238 -17.57 -21.10 -5.06
CA PRO A 238 -16.97 -19.97 -5.75
C PRO A 238 -15.74 -20.48 -6.47
N GLY A 239 -15.68 -20.30 -7.80
CA GLY A 239 -14.93 -21.16 -8.72
C GLY A 239 -13.64 -21.72 -8.13
N SER A 240 -13.65 -22.98 -7.68
CA SER A 240 -12.47 -23.64 -7.12
C SER A 240 -11.61 -24.22 -8.23
N ALA A 241 -11.32 -23.41 -9.23
CA ALA A 241 -10.07 -23.48 -9.96
C ALA A 241 -9.30 -22.24 -9.52
N GLY A 242 -8.67 -22.30 -8.35
CA GLY A 242 -7.79 -21.23 -7.91
C GLY A 242 -6.64 -21.13 -8.89
N SER A 243 -6.77 -20.31 -9.94
CA SER A 243 -5.60 -19.61 -10.43
C SER A 243 -5.22 -18.68 -9.28
N SER A 244 -4.19 -19.05 -8.52
CA SER A 244 -3.42 -18.02 -7.81
C SER A 244 -3.02 -17.02 -8.87
N SER A 245 -3.57 -15.81 -8.83
CA SER A 245 -3.01 -14.73 -9.62
C SER A 245 -1.78 -14.25 -8.88
N GLU A 246 -0.66 -14.15 -9.58
CA GLU A 246 0.55 -13.59 -9.02
C GLU A 246 0.51 -12.08 -9.18
N VAL A 247 0.75 -11.37 -8.08
CA VAL A 247 1.08 -9.94 -8.14
C VAL A 247 2.58 -9.82 -7.98
N LYS A 248 3.21 -9.08 -8.88
CA LYS A 248 4.66 -8.88 -8.88
C LYS A 248 4.98 -7.41 -8.61
N PHE A 249 5.88 -7.17 -7.66
CA PHE A 249 6.51 -5.87 -7.46
C PHE A 249 7.97 -5.94 -7.91
N PRO A 250 8.29 -5.37 -9.09
CA PRO A 250 9.67 -5.26 -9.52
C PRO A 250 10.45 -4.31 -8.60
N MET A 251 11.60 -4.78 -8.10
CA MET A 251 12.52 -3.97 -7.32
C MET A 251 13.78 -3.65 -8.12
N LEU A 252 14.42 -2.55 -7.71
CA LEU A 252 15.71 -2.11 -8.20
C LEU A 252 16.82 -2.51 -7.22
N ARG A 253 18.02 -2.66 -7.75
CA ARG A 253 19.23 -3.05 -7.05
C ARG A 253 20.28 -1.96 -7.14
N GLN A 254 20.99 -1.75 -6.04
CA GLN A 254 22.15 -0.86 -6.01
C GLN A 254 23.20 -1.29 -7.05
N GLN A 255 23.83 -0.32 -7.72
CA GLN A 255 24.97 -0.59 -8.61
C GLN A 255 26.16 0.31 -8.36
N TRP A 256 25.99 1.40 -7.61
CA TRP A 256 27.10 2.27 -7.24
C TRP A 256 28.01 1.55 -6.25
N GLU A 257 29.27 1.33 -6.64
CA GLU A 257 30.33 0.79 -5.79
C GLU A 257 30.80 1.86 -4.79
N ARG A 258 30.37 1.71 -3.53
CA ARG A 258 30.79 2.58 -2.43
C ARG A 258 31.97 1.97 -1.68
N VAL A 259 32.83 2.82 -1.11
CA VAL A 259 33.97 2.38 -0.30
C VAL A 259 33.49 1.52 0.87
N GLY A 260 34.01 0.30 0.97
CA GLY A 260 33.65 -0.66 2.03
C GLY A 260 32.30 -1.36 1.84
N GLN A 261 31.63 -1.15 0.72
CA GLN A 261 30.43 -1.90 0.36
C GLN A 261 30.77 -3.37 0.13
N LYS A 262 29.96 -4.25 0.72
CA LYS A 262 30.14 -5.71 0.64
C LYS A 262 29.06 -6.40 -0.19
N ASP A 263 27.93 -5.75 -0.35
CA ASP A 263 26.76 -6.25 -1.05
C ASP A 263 26.06 -5.12 -1.82
N PHE A 264 25.34 -5.50 -2.87
CA PHE A 264 24.49 -4.61 -3.66
C PHE A 264 23.05 -4.98 -3.38
N ARG A 265 22.31 -4.14 -2.65
CA ARG A 265 21.01 -4.51 -2.09
C ARG A 265 19.86 -4.23 -3.04
N SER A 266 18.85 -5.09 -2.96
CA SER A 266 17.49 -4.91 -3.47
C SER A 266 16.51 -5.23 -2.35
N LEU A 267 15.33 -4.60 -2.33
CA LEU A 267 14.30 -4.93 -1.34
C LEU A 267 13.85 -6.39 -1.47
N ALA A 268 13.95 -6.98 -2.67
CA ALA A 268 13.64 -8.39 -2.90
C ALA A 268 14.57 -9.34 -2.14
N ASP A 269 15.79 -8.91 -1.77
CA ASP A 269 16.74 -9.74 -1.02
C ASP A 269 16.26 -10.05 0.41
N TYR A 270 15.29 -9.29 0.92
CA TYR A 270 14.73 -9.49 2.27
C TYR A 270 13.53 -10.44 2.30
N ILE A 271 13.19 -11.08 1.17
CA ILE A 271 12.11 -12.08 1.08
C ILE A 271 12.71 -13.41 0.63
N ALA A 272 12.33 -14.50 1.30
CA ALA A 272 12.86 -15.82 1.01
C ALA A 272 12.63 -16.19 -0.46
N PRO A 273 13.68 -16.62 -1.20
CA PRO A 273 13.51 -17.05 -2.57
C PRO A 273 12.74 -18.36 -2.62
N GLN A 274 12.02 -18.61 -3.71
CA GLN A 274 11.26 -19.85 -3.88
C GLN A 274 12.14 -21.11 -3.72
N SER A 275 13.41 -21.02 -4.15
CA SER A 275 14.41 -22.08 -4.04
C SER A 275 14.82 -22.42 -2.59
N SER A 276 14.56 -21.54 -1.61
CA SER A 276 14.83 -21.82 -0.20
C SER A 276 13.89 -22.88 0.39
N GLY A 277 12.72 -23.09 -0.23
CA GLY A 277 11.67 -23.97 0.29
C GLY A 277 10.98 -23.44 1.56
N ARG A 278 11.28 -22.22 1.99
CA ARG A 278 10.64 -21.54 3.14
C ARG A 278 9.50 -20.66 2.65
N GLN A 279 8.36 -20.71 3.34
CA GLN A 279 7.28 -19.75 3.12
C GLN A 279 7.63 -18.44 3.80
N ASP A 280 7.60 -17.34 3.05
CA ASP A 280 7.73 -15.97 3.56
C ASP A 280 6.46 -15.16 3.27
N TYR A 281 6.40 -13.94 3.80
CA TYR A 281 5.26 -13.06 3.68
C TYR A 281 5.72 -11.63 3.40
N ILE A 282 4.87 -10.89 2.70
CA ILE A 282 5.00 -9.45 2.54
C ILE A 282 3.69 -8.80 2.99
N GLY A 283 3.80 -7.66 3.66
CA GLY A 283 2.65 -6.82 3.94
C GLY A 283 2.57 -5.61 3.00
N ALA A 284 1.40 -5.02 2.87
CA ALA A 284 1.21 -3.72 2.22
C ALA A 284 0.18 -2.89 2.99
N PHE A 285 0.27 -1.57 2.87
CA PHE A 285 -0.67 -0.66 3.48
C PHE A 285 -0.88 0.62 2.66
N ALA A 286 -2.04 1.23 2.86
CA ALA A 286 -2.34 2.61 2.53
C ALA A 286 -3.13 3.24 3.68
N VAL A 287 -2.72 4.42 4.14
CA VAL A 287 -3.38 5.19 5.19
C VAL A 287 -3.60 6.63 4.75
N THR A 288 -4.66 7.25 5.25
CA THR A 288 -4.88 8.69 5.16
C THR A 288 -5.44 9.21 6.46
N ALA A 289 -5.09 10.45 6.81
CA ALA A 289 -5.77 11.25 7.83
C ALA A 289 -6.31 12.57 7.23
N GLY A 290 -6.33 12.67 5.90
CA GLY A 290 -6.63 13.90 5.17
C GLY A 290 -8.07 14.04 4.69
N LEU A 291 -8.96 13.07 4.93
CA LEU A 291 -10.37 13.19 4.52
C LEU A 291 -11.05 14.30 5.35
N GLY A 292 -11.56 15.33 4.68
CA GLY A 292 -12.08 16.56 5.31
C GLY A 292 -11.08 17.71 5.39
N CYS A 293 -9.79 17.46 5.08
CA CYS A 293 -8.74 18.47 5.19
C CYS A 293 -8.88 19.56 4.13
N ASP A 294 -9.11 19.19 2.86
CA ASP A 294 -9.26 20.14 1.77
C ASP A 294 -10.48 21.04 1.99
N GLU A 295 -11.60 20.47 2.46
CA GLU A 295 -12.80 21.22 2.79
C GLU A 295 -12.61 22.17 3.98
N LEU A 296 -11.86 21.75 5.01
CA LEU A 296 -11.59 22.58 6.17
C LEU A 296 -10.60 23.71 5.84
N ALA A 297 -9.55 23.41 5.06
CA ALA A 297 -8.62 24.41 4.58
C ALA A 297 -9.31 25.45 3.68
N ALA A 298 -10.20 25.02 2.78
CA ALA A 298 -10.96 25.93 1.93
C ALA A 298 -11.87 26.89 2.73
N LYS A 299 -12.39 26.46 3.89
CA LYS A 299 -13.13 27.36 4.80
C LYS A 299 -12.24 28.43 5.41
N PHE A 300 -11.05 28.05 5.89
CA PHE A 300 -10.07 29.00 6.39
C PHE A 300 -9.63 29.99 5.30
N ASP A 301 -9.37 29.50 4.08
CA ASP A 301 -9.02 30.37 2.94
C ASP A 301 -10.16 31.37 2.60
N ALA A 302 -11.42 30.94 2.66
CA ALA A 302 -12.58 31.80 2.44
C ALA A 302 -12.75 32.89 3.52
N ASP A 303 -12.30 32.60 4.74
CA ASP A 303 -12.28 33.53 5.87
C ASP A 303 -10.98 34.38 5.92
N HIS A 304 -10.11 34.26 4.91
CA HIS A 304 -8.79 34.90 4.84
C HIS A 304 -7.84 34.51 5.99
N ASP A 305 -8.02 33.31 6.54
CA ASP A 305 -7.21 32.72 7.59
C ASP A 305 -6.16 31.75 7.00
N GLU A 306 -5.19 32.32 6.30
CA GLU A 306 -4.11 31.54 5.66
C GLU A 306 -3.30 30.73 6.69
N TYR A 307 -3.15 31.25 7.92
CA TYR A 307 -2.45 30.58 9.01
C TYR A 307 -3.10 29.24 9.35
N ASN A 308 -4.41 29.22 9.62
CA ASN A 308 -5.09 27.97 9.96
C ASN A 308 -5.29 27.05 8.73
N SER A 309 -5.35 27.59 7.52
CA SER A 309 -5.33 26.80 6.27
C SER A 309 -4.03 26.01 6.10
N ILE A 310 -2.88 26.63 6.39
CA ILE A 310 -1.58 25.94 6.39
C ILE A 310 -1.49 24.98 7.58
N MET A 311 -1.94 25.42 8.76
CA MET A 311 -1.91 24.63 9.99
C MET A 311 -2.66 23.31 9.84
N ILE A 312 -3.89 23.32 9.31
CA ILE A 312 -4.68 22.09 9.18
C ILE A 312 -4.05 21.09 8.21
N LYS A 313 -3.46 21.58 7.10
CA LYS A 313 -2.74 20.75 6.14
C LYS A 313 -1.51 20.11 6.80
N ALA A 314 -0.75 20.88 7.58
CA ALA A 314 0.40 20.37 8.33
C ALA A 314 -0.01 19.36 9.40
N ILE A 315 -1.10 19.60 10.15
CA ILE A 315 -1.63 18.66 11.14
C ILE A 315 -2.10 17.37 10.47
N ALA A 316 -2.83 17.45 9.36
CA ALA A 316 -3.30 16.27 8.63
C ALA A 316 -2.13 15.41 8.15
N ASP A 317 -1.08 16.03 7.62
CA ASP A 317 0.16 15.35 7.23
C ASP A 317 0.85 14.67 8.42
N ARG A 318 0.96 15.36 9.57
CA ARG A 318 1.46 14.76 10.82
C ARG A 318 0.62 13.56 11.28
N LEU A 319 -0.69 13.63 11.17
CA LEU A 319 -1.59 12.53 11.52
C LEU A 319 -1.46 11.34 10.55
N ALA A 320 -1.25 11.58 9.26
CA ALA A 320 -1.05 10.51 8.28
C ALA A 320 0.24 9.73 8.54
N GLU A 321 1.34 10.44 8.83
CA GLU A 321 2.62 9.81 9.22
C GLU A 321 2.50 9.09 10.57
N ALA A 322 1.84 9.71 11.55
CA ALA A 322 1.55 9.06 12.83
C ALA A 322 0.69 7.80 12.66
N PHE A 323 -0.21 7.76 11.68
CA PHE A 323 -0.99 6.57 11.36
C PHE A 323 -0.12 5.49 10.73
N ALA A 324 0.78 5.84 9.80
CA ALA A 324 1.72 4.88 9.24
C ALA A 324 2.60 4.25 10.35
N GLU A 325 3.06 5.05 11.31
CA GLU A 325 3.84 4.56 12.46
C GLU A 325 3.00 3.70 13.41
N TYR A 326 1.81 4.15 13.79
CA TYR A 326 0.88 3.39 14.63
C TYR A 326 0.55 2.04 14.01
N LEU A 327 0.18 2.03 12.73
CA LEU A 327 -0.21 0.83 12.04
C LEU A 327 0.99 -0.12 11.91
N HIS A 328 2.17 0.41 11.61
CA HIS A 328 3.38 -0.41 11.58
C HIS A 328 3.67 -1.02 12.96
N HIS A 329 3.64 -0.23 14.03
CA HIS A 329 3.80 -0.75 15.40
C HIS A 329 2.80 -1.87 15.71
N HIS A 330 1.50 -1.63 15.46
CA HIS A 330 0.44 -2.63 15.62
C HIS A 330 0.68 -3.89 14.77
N VAL A 331 1.19 -3.73 13.55
CA VAL A 331 1.55 -4.84 12.68
C VAL A 331 2.67 -5.67 13.30
N ARG A 332 3.73 -5.05 13.81
CA ARG A 332 4.87 -5.80 14.37
C ARG A 332 4.51 -6.56 15.64
N THR A 333 3.68 -5.99 16.51
CA THR A 333 3.39 -6.55 17.83
C THR A 333 2.16 -7.46 17.87
N GLU A 334 1.10 -7.13 17.14
CA GLU A 334 -0.19 -7.83 17.25
C GLU A 334 -0.55 -8.65 16.00
N VAL A 335 -0.28 -8.11 14.81
CA VAL A 335 -0.78 -8.72 13.56
C VAL A 335 0.19 -9.73 12.97
N TRP A 336 1.41 -9.29 12.68
CA TRP A 336 2.53 -10.12 12.24
C TRP A 336 3.27 -10.72 13.44
N GLY A 337 3.25 -10.03 14.57
CA GLY A 337 3.54 -10.60 15.89
C GLY A 337 4.96 -11.10 16.09
N TYR A 338 5.94 -10.47 15.43
CA TYR A 338 7.35 -10.84 15.51
C TYR A 338 8.14 -10.00 16.52
N GLU A 339 7.51 -8.97 17.09
CA GLU A 339 8.02 -8.23 18.24
C GLU A 339 7.09 -8.42 19.44
N GLN A 340 7.67 -8.45 20.64
CA GLN A 340 6.87 -8.45 21.86
C GLN A 340 6.24 -7.07 22.05
N PRO A 341 4.99 -6.98 22.52
CA PRO A 341 4.39 -5.71 22.93
C PRO A 341 5.26 -5.10 24.05
N THR A 342 5.89 -3.97 23.77
CA THR A 342 6.63 -3.18 24.76
C THR A 342 5.85 -1.92 25.10
N GLU A 343 6.19 -1.25 26.20
CA GLU A 343 5.63 0.08 26.46
C GLU A 343 5.94 1.00 25.27
N PHE A 344 4.93 1.76 24.84
CA PHE A 344 5.05 2.65 23.70
C PHE A 344 6.14 3.71 23.94
N ASP A 345 7.22 3.61 23.19
CA ASP A 345 8.34 4.56 23.17
C ASP A 345 8.35 5.32 21.83
N ASN A 346 7.80 6.54 21.84
CA ASN A 346 7.74 7.38 20.64
C ASN A 346 9.15 7.76 20.14
N GLU A 347 10.13 7.98 21.03
CA GLU A 347 11.50 8.29 20.62
C GLU A 347 12.18 7.08 19.98
N GLY A 348 12.01 5.89 20.58
CA GLY A 348 12.49 4.64 20.02
C GLY A 348 11.90 4.32 18.64
N LEU A 349 10.62 4.62 18.43
CA LEU A 349 9.96 4.48 17.12
C LEU A 349 10.52 5.47 16.08
N ILE A 350 10.70 6.75 16.44
CA ILE A 350 11.30 7.76 15.56
C ILE A 350 12.74 7.39 15.19
N GLU A 351 13.48 6.77 16.12
CA GLU A 351 14.84 6.27 15.88
C GLU A 351 14.89 4.91 15.18
N GLU A 352 13.74 4.38 14.75
CA GLU A 352 13.59 3.10 14.06
C GLU A 352 14.21 1.92 14.83
N LYS A 353 14.14 1.96 16.17
CA LYS A 353 14.66 0.89 17.06
C LYS A 353 13.71 -0.31 17.13
N TYR A 354 13.38 -0.86 15.97
CA TYR A 354 12.54 -2.03 15.81
C TYR A 354 13.06 -2.90 14.65
N ARG A 355 12.65 -4.15 14.64
CA ARG A 355 12.84 -5.08 13.53
C ARG A 355 11.88 -4.76 12.38
N GLY A 356 12.35 -4.93 11.15
CA GLY A 356 11.51 -4.73 9.96
C GLY A 356 11.50 -3.30 9.45
N ILE A 357 10.99 -3.11 8.24
CA ILE A 357 10.90 -1.80 7.57
C ILE A 357 9.57 -1.65 6.83
N ARG A 358 9.19 -0.40 6.54
CA ARG A 358 7.96 -0.06 5.83
C ARG A 358 8.19 0.81 4.56
N PRO A 359 8.99 0.36 3.57
CA PRO A 359 9.37 1.20 2.44
C PRO A 359 8.17 1.62 1.59
N ALA A 360 8.14 2.91 1.28
CA ALA A 360 7.12 3.56 0.45
C ALA A 360 7.70 3.85 -0.94
N PHE A 361 6.97 3.47 -1.98
CA PHE A 361 7.37 3.75 -3.36
C PHE A 361 7.55 5.25 -3.60
N GLY A 362 8.66 5.63 -4.24
CA GLY A 362 9.12 7.01 -4.38
C GLY A 362 10.25 7.39 -3.42
N TYR A 363 10.46 6.62 -2.34
CA TYR A 363 11.61 6.81 -1.46
C TYR A 363 12.87 6.15 -2.02
N PRO A 364 14.07 6.55 -1.57
CA PRO A 364 15.33 6.09 -2.15
C PRO A 364 15.55 4.57 -2.24
N ALA A 365 14.90 3.78 -1.38
CA ALA A 365 14.98 2.31 -1.39
C ALA A 365 14.15 1.67 -2.51
N CYS A 366 13.12 2.36 -2.98
CA CYS A 366 12.23 1.96 -4.07
C CYS A 366 11.73 3.22 -4.80
N PRO A 367 12.61 3.91 -5.56
CA PRO A 367 12.35 5.25 -6.07
C PRO A 367 11.29 5.32 -7.17
N ASP A 368 10.95 4.19 -7.80
CA ASP A 368 9.89 4.16 -8.81
C ASP A 368 8.52 4.39 -8.15
N HIS A 369 7.74 5.31 -8.72
CA HIS A 369 6.38 5.58 -8.30
C HIS A 369 5.34 4.63 -8.91
N LEU A 370 5.62 4.04 -10.08
CA LEU A 370 4.69 3.18 -10.82
C LEU A 370 4.11 2.01 -10.00
N PRO A 371 4.89 1.31 -9.14
CA PRO A 371 4.38 0.21 -8.35
C PRO A 371 3.23 0.56 -7.39
N LYS A 372 2.98 1.86 -7.13
CA LYS A 372 1.78 2.30 -6.39
C LYS A 372 0.49 1.86 -7.08
N LYS A 373 0.46 1.77 -8.41
CA LYS A 373 -0.72 1.27 -9.13
C LYS A 373 -1.07 -0.16 -8.71
N GLN A 374 -0.09 -1.06 -8.75
CA GLN A 374 -0.27 -2.45 -8.32
C GLN A 374 -0.62 -2.54 -6.85
N LEU A 375 -0.03 -1.69 -5.99
CA LEU A 375 -0.39 -1.61 -4.57
C LEU A 375 -1.86 -1.18 -4.39
N TRP A 376 -2.33 -0.20 -5.17
CA TRP A 376 -3.71 0.28 -5.15
C TRP A 376 -4.70 -0.82 -5.54
N GLU A 377 -4.39 -1.57 -6.60
CA GLU A 377 -5.19 -2.70 -7.07
C GLU A 377 -5.18 -3.86 -6.07
N LEU A 378 -4.02 -4.18 -5.48
CA LEU A 378 -3.86 -5.26 -4.50
C LEU A 378 -4.69 -5.03 -3.23
N LEU A 379 -4.72 -3.78 -2.75
CA LEU A 379 -5.40 -3.39 -1.52
C LEU A 379 -6.83 -2.88 -1.74
N ASP A 380 -7.28 -2.76 -2.99
CA ASP A 380 -8.55 -2.12 -3.36
C ASP A 380 -8.75 -0.74 -2.71
N VAL A 381 -7.70 0.09 -2.74
CA VAL A 381 -7.58 1.31 -1.92
C VAL A 381 -8.70 2.32 -2.21
N SER A 382 -8.97 2.58 -3.49
CA SER A 382 -9.97 3.58 -3.91
C SER A 382 -11.37 3.24 -3.43
N ASN A 383 -11.76 1.96 -3.51
CA ASN A 383 -13.10 1.52 -3.10
C ASN A 383 -13.18 1.34 -1.58
N SER A 384 -12.10 0.88 -0.94
CA SER A 384 -12.09 0.55 0.48
C SER A 384 -12.01 1.77 1.39
N ILE A 385 -11.14 2.74 1.05
CA ILE A 385 -10.85 3.89 1.93
C ILE A 385 -10.94 5.25 1.25
N GLY A 386 -11.28 5.30 -0.04
CA GLY A 386 -11.53 6.55 -0.77
C GLY A 386 -10.27 7.37 -1.09
N MET A 387 -9.09 6.76 -0.98
CA MET A 387 -7.84 7.36 -1.45
C MET A 387 -7.63 7.07 -2.94
N ASP A 388 -7.03 8.00 -3.67
CA ASP A 388 -6.80 7.85 -5.11
C ASP A 388 -5.37 8.24 -5.53
N LEU A 389 -5.01 7.94 -6.78
CA LEU A 389 -3.74 8.31 -7.40
C LEU A 389 -3.96 9.31 -8.53
N THR A 390 -3.12 10.34 -8.58
CA THR A 390 -3.03 11.24 -9.73
C THR A 390 -2.32 10.55 -10.91
N GLU A 391 -2.30 11.21 -12.07
CA GLU A 391 -1.51 10.76 -13.24
C GLU A 391 0.00 10.64 -12.96
N SER A 392 0.51 11.39 -11.97
CA SER A 392 1.89 11.32 -11.50
C SER A 392 2.09 10.36 -10.32
N PHE A 393 1.07 9.56 -9.98
CA PHE A 393 1.05 8.69 -8.80
C PHE A 393 1.30 9.42 -7.48
N ALA A 394 0.93 10.70 -7.40
CA ALA A 394 0.74 11.36 -6.11
C ALA A 394 -0.56 10.84 -5.49
N MET A 395 -0.58 10.73 -4.16
CA MET A 395 -1.76 10.23 -3.44
C MET A 395 -2.72 11.37 -3.12
N TRP A 396 -4.01 11.09 -3.21
CA TRP A 396 -5.07 11.97 -2.70
C TRP A 396 -5.88 11.22 -1.62
N PRO A 397 -6.21 11.85 -0.47
CA PRO A 397 -5.76 13.18 -0.02
C PRO A 397 -4.25 13.30 0.10
N ALA A 398 -3.71 14.52 0.08
CA ALA A 398 -2.27 14.74 0.16
C ALA A 398 -1.64 14.17 1.45
N ALA A 399 -2.36 14.27 2.57
CA ALA A 399 -2.00 13.66 3.84
C ALA A 399 -2.29 12.15 3.83
N SER A 400 -1.45 11.41 3.11
CA SER A 400 -1.56 9.97 2.92
C SER A 400 -0.18 9.30 2.83
N VAL A 401 -0.09 8.05 3.27
CA VAL A 401 1.13 7.23 3.20
C VAL A 401 0.75 5.83 2.70
N SER A 402 1.56 5.27 1.81
CA SER A 402 1.40 3.88 1.35
C SER A 402 2.74 3.21 1.18
N GLY A 403 2.82 1.90 1.41
CA GLY A 403 4.06 1.15 1.28
C GLY A 403 3.91 -0.33 1.50
N LEU A 404 5.05 -1.01 1.54
CA LEU A 404 5.17 -2.42 1.86
C LEU A 404 5.66 -2.61 3.29
N TYR A 405 5.46 -3.78 3.88
CA TYR A 405 6.04 -4.20 5.16
C TYR A 405 6.99 -5.38 4.96
N PHE A 406 8.18 -5.30 5.54
CA PHE A 406 9.17 -6.38 5.57
C PHE A 406 9.48 -6.75 7.02
N ALA A 407 9.57 -8.04 7.30
CA ALA A 407 9.85 -8.57 8.63
C ALA A 407 11.26 -9.15 8.79
N HIS A 408 12.09 -9.18 7.75
CA HIS A 408 13.44 -9.76 7.84
C HIS A 408 14.28 -8.99 8.89
N PRO A 409 14.97 -9.67 9.82
CA PRO A 409 15.67 -9.00 10.93
C PRO A 409 16.79 -8.05 10.48
N GLU A 410 17.39 -8.30 9.32
CA GLU A 410 18.42 -7.44 8.73
C GLU A 410 17.89 -6.47 7.65
N SER A 411 16.56 -6.38 7.49
CA SER A 411 15.98 -5.40 6.57
C SER A 411 16.29 -4.00 7.06
N ARG A 412 16.74 -3.14 6.15
CA ARG A 412 17.06 -1.73 6.44
C ARG A 412 16.82 -0.88 5.20
N TYR A 413 16.57 0.40 5.42
CA TYR A 413 16.55 1.39 4.34
C TYR A 413 17.94 1.55 3.72
N PHE A 414 17.97 1.70 2.41
CA PHE A 414 19.15 2.02 1.61
C PHE A 414 18.73 2.89 0.43
N ALA A 415 19.68 3.52 -0.26
CA ALA A 415 19.41 4.23 -1.50
C ALA A 415 19.88 3.38 -2.69
N VAL A 416 18.97 3.13 -3.64
CA VAL A 416 19.30 2.51 -4.94
C VAL A 416 20.25 3.42 -5.72
N ASP A 417 19.95 4.72 -5.77
CA ASP A 417 20.78 5.78 -6.37
C ASP A 417 20.97 5.55 -7.89
N LEU A 418 22.20 5.52 -8.38
CA LEU A 418 22.51 5.40 -9.79
C LEU A 418 22.34 3.97 -10.33
N LEU A 419 21.78 3.88 -11.54
CA LEU A 419 21.56 2.64 -12.29
C LEU A 419 22.37 2.64 -13.58
N THR A 420 22.78 1.46 -14.03
CA THR A 420 23.32 1.26 -15.38
C THR A 420 22.19 0.93 -16.36
N LYS A 421 22.48 1.11 -17.66
CA LYS A 421 21.49 0.90 -18.71
C LYS A 421 20.94 -0.53 -18.78
N ASP A 422 21.78 -1.53 -18.53
CA ASP A 422 21.39 -2.94 -18.51
C ASP A 422 20.36 -3.26 -17.40
N GLN A 423 20.43 -2.60 -16.23
CA GLN A 423 19.36 -2.75 -15.23
C GLN A 423 18.08 -2.04 -15.64
N VAL A 424 18.16 -0.86 -16.27
CA VAL A 424 16.98 -0.14 -16.79
C VAL A 424 16.25 -0.98 -17.84
N GLU A 425 17.00 -1.60 -18.76
CA GLU A 425 16.46 -2.50 -19.79
C GLU A 425 15.83 -3.76 -19.17
N ASP A 426 16.46 -4.36 -18.15
CA ASP A 426 15.89 -5.49 -17.41
C ASP A 426 14.62 -5.11 -16.64
N TYR A 427 14.63 -3.98 -15.95
CA TYR A 427 13.48 -3.48 -15.19
C TYR A 427 12.29 -3.15 -16.10
N ALA A 428 12.54 -2.56 -17.28
CA ALA A 428 11.52 -2.31 -18.30
C ALA A 428 10.83 -3.62 -18.73
N LYS A 429 11.63 -4.66 -18.98
CA LYS A 429 11.13 -5.99 -19.34
C LYS A 429 10.31 -6.63 -18.20
N ARG A 430 10.79 -6.58 -16.96
CA ARG A 430 10.09 -7.14 -15.78
C ARG A 430 8.78 -6.40 -15.48
N SER A 431 8.76 -5.09 -15.70
CA SER A 431 7.61 -4.21 -15.46
C SER A 431 6.62 -4.16 -16.63
N GLY A 432 6.97 -4.73 -17.79
CA GLY A 432 6.11 -4.73 -18.98
C GLY A 432 5.92 -3.36 -19.64
N ILE A 433 6.88 -2.45 -19.48
CA ILE A 433 6.86 -1.08 -20.02
C ILE A 433 8.09 -0.81 -20.90
N SER A 434 8.09 0.29 -21.64
CA SER A 434 9.24 0.65 -22.50
C SER A 434 10.41 1.19 -21.68
N VAL A 435 11.62 1.10 -22.24
CA VAL A 435 12.84 1.66 -21.62
C VAL A 435 12.70 3.17 -21.40
N GLU A 436 12.14 3.89 -22.38
CA GLU A 436 11.90 5.33 -22.30
C GLU A 436 10.92 5.70 -21.18
N GLN A 437 9.93 4.83 -20.90
CA GLN A 437 9.04 5.03 -19.76
C GLN A 437 9.80 4.85 -18.45
N VAL A 438 10.63 3.81 -18.31
CA VAL A 438 11.47 3.62 -17.11
C VAL A 438 12.41 4.80 -16.91
N GLU A 439 13.13 5.22 -17.95
CA GLU A 439 14.03 6.37 -17.88
C GLU A 439 13.31 7.65 -17.47
N ARG A 440 12.05 7.85 -17.90
CA ARG A 440 11.24 8.99 -17.47
C ARG A 440 10.85 8.94 -15.99
N TRP A 441 10.52 7.77 -15.47
CA TRP A 441 10.09 7.62 -14.08
C TRP A 441 11.24 7.52 -13.07
N LEU A 442 12.44 7.16 -13.53
CA LEU A 442 13.65 7.05 -12.72
C LEU A 442 14.65 8.21 -12.91
N ALA A 443 14.32 9.20 -13.75
CA ALA A 443 15.06 10.46 -13.88
C ALA A 443 14.73 11.41 -12.73
#